data_AF-Q6LKE2-F1
#
_entry.id   AF-Q6LKE2-F1
#
_cell.length_a   1.000
_cell.length_b   1.000
_cell.length_c   1.000
_cell.angle_alpha   90.00
_cell.angle_beta   90.00
_cell.angle_gamma   90.00
#
_symmetry.space_group_name_H-M   'P 1'
#
loop_
_entity.id
_entity.type
_entity.pdbx_description
1 polymer ?
#
loop_
_entity_poly.entity_id
_entity_poly.type
_entity_poly.pdbx_seq_one_letter_code
_entity_poly.pdbx_strand_id
1 'polypeptide(L)'
;MMIARSHGSEHAAEVRKYSIFSLTIKGKFTFFFLTLVILVSSLAVLSIFNLRLIDQNWNNYQVEIVSRQTHLQAMKAHFGYGGMIHNFKNYVLRGDDKYLPRVENNYQQLSTQITAYRNLSQLSAEEQKALKLILSVATAYRDAAQQAASMYRNGYNTHDIDAAVKINDAPALKALDVLNQAYLNLTKSMSKQLNEQLSLSRYALLVGASLILLFVSGSLLLLYTNVVGRIQLLASVSKELVNGDGDLTRRVEMKGDDELSDVANSMNQFLQQVHHVVSEVVVTSKALQHDANVLSEANQRAAESVSQQQAEIEQVATAINQFAATVQEVATSAEAASVSAQQATKLTRDGQHAVTTSAEGIHSLVSHLNQAQETINSVESGGEEIGTVLDVIRGIAEQTNLLALNAAIEAARAGEQGRGFSVVADEVRNLATRTQTSTAEIDTMISELQLSSRSAVTVMHTGHNEALQNVQLSDQATNALNQIATAVIQISAANEQIAAAAEQQHVVSEEINRNIHNISQLADGSSDLAQQNTSASLQLQQLSEKLGQLVAQFKVAN
;
A
#
# COMPACT_ATOMS: atom_id res chain seq x y z
N MET A 1 -37.21 -57.89 3.52
CA MET A 1 -37.07 -57.61 2.08
C MET A 1 -36.01 -56.52 1.81
N MET A 2 -34.94 -56.47 2.61
CA MET A 2 -34.03 -55.31 2.69
C MET A 2 -32.55 -55.67 2.47
N ILE A 3 -32.24 -56.91 2.07
CA ILE A 3 -30.87 -57.37 1.80
C ILE A 3 -30.58 -57.50 0.29
N ALA A 4 -31.62 -57.41 -0.57
CA ALA A 4 -31.45 -57.52 -2.03
C ALA A 4 -31.15 -56.17 -2.73
N ARG A 5 -31.07 -55.04 -2.01
CA ARG A 5 -30.84 -53.70 -2.61
C ARG A 5 -29.41 -53.16 -2.45
N SER A 6 -28.58 -53.67 -1.54
CA SER A 6 -27.20 -53.17 -1.37
C SER A 6 -26.21 -53.78 -2.35
N HIS A 7 -26.34 -55.07 -2.69
CA HIS A 7 -25.48 -55.74 -3.68
C HIS A 7 -25.67 -55.24 -5.13
N GLY A 8 -26.76 -54.54 -5.45
CA GLY A 8 -26.95 -53.90 -6.75
C GLY A 8 -26.18 -52.59 -6.93
N SER A 9 -25.77 -51.94 -5.82
CA SER A 9 -25.11 -50.61 -5.85
C SER A 9 -23.59 -50.67 -5.96
N GLU A 10 -22.95 -51.66 -5.32
CA GLU A 10 -21.49 -51.89 -5.45
C GLU A 10 -21.11 -52.48 -6.80
N HIS A 11 -21.92 -53.40 -7.35
CA HIS A 11 -21.68 -53.96 -8.69
C HIS A 11 -21.90 -52.91 -9.81
N ALA A 12 -22.81 -51.96 -9.64
CA ALA A 12 -22.99 -50.86 -10.58
C ALA A 12 -21.84 -49.84 -10.56
N ALA A 13 -21.15 -49.69 -9.41
CA ALA A 13 -19.98 -48.85 -9.27
C ALA A 13 -18.72 -49.48 -9.89
N GLU A 14 -18.53 -50.80 -9.77
CA GLU A 14 -17.44 -51.52 -10.44
C GLU A 14 -17.59 -51.57 -11.97
N VAL A 15 -18.81 -51.77 -12.49
CA VAL A 15 -19.06 -51.77 -13.94
C VAL A 15 -18.87 -50.37 -14.56
N ARG A 16 -19.08 -49.29 -13.80
CA ARG A 16 -18.77 -47.92 -14.26
C ARG A 16 -17.27 -47.64 -14.36
N LYS A 17 -16.43 -48.33 -13.60
CA LYS A 17 -14.98 -48.11 -13.61
C LYS A 17 -14.33 -48.53 -14.94
N TYR A 18 -14.95 -49.47 -15.66
CA TYR A 18 -14.51 -49.97 -16.98
C TYR A 18 -15.43 -49.55 -18.14
N SER A 19 -16.32 -48.59 -17.88
CA SER A 19 -17.21 -48.05 -18.90
C SER A 19 -16.48 -47.05 -19.78
N ILE A 20 -16.69 -47.07 -21.10
CA ILE A 20 -16.15 -46.05 -22.03
C ILE A 20 -16.50 -44.62 -21.56
N PHE A 21 -17.58 -44.47 -20.78
CA PHE A 21 -18.02 -43.20 -20.23
C PHE A 21 -17.10 -42.63 -19.12
N SER A 22 -16.31 -43.46 -18.41
CA SER A 22 -15.35 -43.03 -17.37
C SER A 22 -13.96 -42.68 -17.90
N LEU A 23 -13.67 -42.98 -19.17
CA LEU A 23 -12.41 -42.61 -19.80
C LEU A 23 -12.31 -41.10 -19.98
N THR A 24 -11.08 -40.59 -19.89
CA THR A 24 -10.74 -39.21 -20.28
C THR A 24 -11.10 -38.98 -21.75
N ILE A 25 -11.17 -37.72 -22.18
CA ILE A 25 -11.47 -37.40 -23.58
C ILE A 25 -10.43 -38.05 -24.48
N LYS A 26 -9.14 -37.93 -24.12
CA LYS A 26 -8.06 -38.62 -24.83
C LYS A 26 -8.28 -40.13 -24.88
N GLY A 27 -8.67 -40.75 -23.76
CA GLY A 27 -8.97 -42.18 -23.67
C GLY A 27 -10.14 -42.63 -24.57
N LYS A 28 -11.19 -41.81 -24.70
CA LYS A 28 -12.32 -42.08 -25.60
C LYS A 28 -11.89 -42.03 -27.07
N PHE A 29 -11.13 -41.02 -27.46
CA PHE A 29 -10.62 -40.88 -28.82
C PHE A 29 -9.67 -42.03 -29.20
N THR A 30 -8.75 -42.42 -28.32
CA THR A 30 -7.83 -43.54 -28.60
C THR A 30 -8.57 -44.87 -28.71
N PHE A 31 -9.56 -45.12 -27.84
CA PHE A 31 -10.39 -46.32 -27.89
C PHE A 31 -11.16 -46.45 -29.22
N PHE A 32 -11.87 -45.40 -29.64
CA PHE A 32 -12.64 -45.43 -30.89
C PHE A 32 -11.73 -45.56 -32.11
N PHE A 33 -10.58 -44.89 -32.11
CA PHE A 33 -9.60 -44.97 -33.20
C PHE A 33 -9.02 -46.39 -33.34
N LEU A 34 -8.55 -47.00 -32.25
CA LEU A 34 -8.00 -48.36 -32.28
C LEU A 34 -9.06 -49.39 -32.72
N THR A 35 -10.29 -49.24 -32.25
CA THR A 35 -11.39 -50.13 -32.64
C THR A 35 -11.71 -50.02 -34.14
N LEU A 36 -11.71 -48.80 -34.69
CA LEU A 36 -11.90 -48.57 -36.13
C LEU A 36 -10.80 -49.23 -36.95
N VAL A 37 -9.53 -49.09 -36.55
CA VAL A 37 -8.38 -49.71 -37.23
C VAL A 37 -8.52 -51.24 -37.26
N ILE A 38 -8.94 -51.85 -36.15
CA ILE A 38 -9.17 -53.29 -36.06
C ILE A 38 -10.30 -53.74 -37.00
N LEU A 39 -11.43 -53.01 -37.04
CA LEU A 39 -12.57 -53.33 -37.90
C LEU A 39 -12.20 -53.24 -39.39
N VAL A 40 -11.53 -52.17 -39.79
CA VAL A 40 -11.07 -51.98 -41.19
C VAL A 40 -10.07 -53.06 -41.58
N SER A 41 -9.10 -53.37 -40.72
CA SER A 41 -8.10 -54.41 -40.98
C SER A 41 -8.75 -55.79 -41.12
N SER A 42 -9.73 -56.11 -40.27
CA SER A 42 -10.46 -57.39 -40.32
C SER A 42 -11.25 -57.53 -41.63
N LEU A 43 -11.91 -56.46 -42.08
CA LEU A 43 -12.63 -56.44 -43.36
C LEU A 43 -11.67 -56.60 -44.56
N ALA A 44 -10.50 -55.96 -44.51
CA ALA A 44 -9.48 -56.09 -45.54
C ALA A 44 -8.96 -57.54 -45.66
N VAL A 45 -8.66 -58.19 -44.52
CA VAL A 45 -8.23 -59.60 -44.50
C VAL A 45 -9.30 -60.51 -45.09
N LEU A 46 -10.57 -60.33 -44.69
CA LEU A 46 -11.69 -61.09 -45.24
C LEU A 46 -11.87 -60.89 -46.76
N SER A 47 -11.68 -59.66 -47.23
CA SER A 47 -11.73 -59.32 -48.67
C SER A 47 -10.64 -60.04 -49.47
N ILE A 48 -9.40 -60.02 -48.98
CA ILE A 48 -8.26 -60.70 -49.63
C ILE A 48 -8.51 -62.21 -49.70
N PHE A 49 -9.04 -62.81 -48.63
CA PHE A 49 -9.38 -64.23 -48.60
C PHE A 49 -10.43 -64.61 -49.66
N ASN A 50 -11.52 -63.82 -49.75
CA ASN A 50 -12.57 -64.05 -50.74
C ASN A 50 -12.08 -63.86 -52.19
N LEU A 51 -11.22 -62.86 -52.43
CA LEU A 51 -10.62 -62.64 -53.75
C LEU A 51 -9.76 -63.82 -54.21
N ARG A 52 -8.98 -64.42 -53.30
CA ARG A 52 -8.18 -65.63 -53.60
C ARG A 52 -9.07 -66.81 -54.00
N LEU A 53 -10.21 -67.01 -53.35
CA LEU A 53 -11.16 -68.07 -53.70
C LEU A 53 -11.78 -67.86 -55.08
N ILE A 54 -12.16 -66.61 -55.41
CA ILE A 54 -12.69 -66.25 -56.72
C ILE A 54 -11.64 -66.49 -57.80
N ASP A 55 -10.40 -66.08 -57.57
CA ASP A 55 -9.28 -66.25 -58.51
C ASP A 55 -9.01 -67.74 -58.79
N GLN A 56 -9.00 -68.59 -57.77
CA GLN A 56 -8.90 -70.04 -57.93
C GLN A 56 -10.01 -70.64 -58.79
N ASN A 57 -11.26 -70.23 -58.54
CA ASN A 57 -12.41 -70.72 -59.30
C ASN A 57 -12.46 -70.19 -60.73
N TRP A 58 -11.99 -68.97 -60.96
CA TRP A 58 -11.80 -68.41 -62.29
C TRP A 58 -10.76 -69.20 -63.09
N ASN A 59 -9.63 -69.54 -62.48
CA ASN A 59 -8.62 -70.38 -63.11
C ASN A 59 -9.15 -71.77 -63.46
N ASN A 60 -9.92 -72.41 -62.55
CA ASN A 60 -10.58 -73.69 -62.84
C ASN A 60 -11.57 -73.58 -64.01
N TYR A 61 -12.36 -72.50 -64.06
CA TYR A 61 -13.27 -72.23 -65.18
C TYR A 61 -12.52 -72.12 -66.51
N GLN A 62 -11.42 -71.38 -66.55
CA GLN A 62 -10.58 -71.23 -67.74
C GLN A 62 -10.02 -72.58 -68.21
N VAL A 63 -9.44 -73.38 -67.31
CA VAL A 63 -8.83 -74.67 -67.67
C VAL A 63 -9.87 -75.66 -68.18
N GLU A 64 -11.02 -75.79 -67.51
CA GLU A 64 -11.98 -76.86 -67.80
C GLU A 64 -12.96 -76.52 -68.93
N ILE A 65 -13.46 -75.28 -69.00
CA ILE A 65 -14.47 -74.88 -69.99
C ILE A 65 -13.81 -74.55 -71.33
N VAL A 66 -12.78 -73.71 -71.33
CA VAL A 66 -12.14 -73.24 -72.57
C VAL A 66 -11.46 -74.39 -73.30
N SER A 67 -10.80 -75.31 -72.57
CA SER A 67 -10.16 -76.49 -73.17
C SER A 67 -11.18 -77.45 -73.80
N ARG A 68 -12.30 -77.75 -73.11
CA ARG A 68 -13.39 -78.59 -73.69
C ARG A 68 -13.97 -77.96 -74.95
N GLN A 69 -14.24 -76.66 -74.92
CA GLN A 69 -14.76 -75.93 -76.08
C GLN A 69 -13.82 -76.03 -77.27
N THR A 70 -12.52 -75.78 -77.03
CA THR A 70 -11.47 -75.79 -78.05
C THR A 70 -11.37 -77.15 -78.73
N HIS A 71 -11.26 -78.23 -77.94
CA HIS A 71 -11.17 -79.59 -78.47
C HIS A 71 -12.46 -80.04 -79.16
N LEU A 72 -13.64 -79.69 -78.62
CA LEU A 72 -14.93 -80.00 -79.24
C LEU A 72 -15.09 -79.32 -80.61
N GLN A 73 -14.73 -78.05 -80.72
CA GLN A 73 -14.78 -77.33 -82.00
C GLN A 73 -13.82 -77.94 -83.02
N ALA A 74 -12.60 -78.30 -82.60
CA ALA A 74 -11.64 -78.98 -83.47
C ALA A 74 -12.15 -80.36 -83.92
N MET A 75 -12.76 -81.15 -83.02
CA MET A 75 -13.38 -82.43 -83.38
C MET A 75 -14.51 -82.26 -84.40
N LYS A 76 -15.40 -81.27 -84.20
CA LYS A 76 -16.47 -80.93 -85.16
C LYS A 76 -15.90 -80.54 -86.53
N ALA A 77 -14.85 -79.72 -86.56
CA ALA A 77 -14.21 -79.28 -87.81
C ALA A 77 -13.53 -80.44 -88.56
N HIS A 78 -12.79 -81.31 -87.86
CA HIS A 78 -12.08 -82.41 -88.49
C HIS A 78 -13.00 -83.56 -88.92
N PHE A 79 -14.14 -83.76 -88.26
CA PHE A 79 -15.08 -84.82 -88.61
C PHE A 79 -16.13 -84.38 -89.65
N GLY A 80 -16.69 -83.17 -89.50
CA GLY A 80 -17.88 -82.69 -90.22
C GLY A 80 -17.66 -82.12 -91.64
N TYR A 81 -18.44 -81.09 -91.98
CA TYR A 81 -18.43 -80.46 -93.32
C TYR A 81 -17.08 -79.77 -93.61
N GLY A 82 -16.41 -80.18 -94.69
CA GLY A 82 -15.02 -79.79 -94.99
C GLY A 82 -13.97 -80.69 -94.34
N GLY A 83 -14.38 -81.57 -93.43
CA GLY A 83 -13.55 -82.56 -92.74
C GLY A 83 -13.67 -83.97 -93.31
N MET A 84 -13.57 -84.97 -92.43
CA MET A 84 -13.46 -86.39 -92.77
C MET A 84 -14.64 -86.90 -93.59
N ILE A 85 -15.88 -86.64 -93.16
CA ILE A 85 -17.08 -87.08 -93.88
C ILE A 85 -17.12 -86.48 -95.29
N HIS A 86 -16.78 -85.19 -95.42
CA HIS A 86 -16.80 -84.50 -96.70
C HIS A 86 -15.70 -85.00 -97.64
N ASN A 87 -14.47 -85.17 -97.14
CA ASN A 87 -13.35 -85.69 -97.94
C ASN A 87 -13.58 -87.14 -98.36
N PHE A 88 -14.13 -87.98 -97.48
CA PHE A 88 -14.50 -89.36 -97.79
C PHE A 88 -15.56 -89.41 -98.89
N LYS A 89 -16.65 -88.64 -98.75
CA LYS A 89 -17.72 -88.62 -99.74
C LYS A 89 -17.24 -88.14 -101.12
N ASN A 90 -16.33 -87.15 -101.14
CA ASN A 90 -15.70 -86.72 -102.38
C ASN A 90 -14.79 -87.80 -102.99
N TYR A 91 -14.08 -88.58 -102.17
CA TYR A 91 -13.29 -89.71 -102.64
C TYR A 91 -14.19 -90.77 -103.27
N VAL A 92 -15.24 -91.19 -102.57
CA VAL A 92 -16.21 -92.19 -103.04
C VAL A 92 -16.86 -91.76 -104.35
N LEU A 93 -17.21 -90.48 -104.52
CA LEU A 93 -17.89 -90.00 -105.73
C LEU A 93 -16.97 -89.74 -106.94
N ARG A 94 -15.69 -89.42 -106.71
CA ARG A 94 -14.78 -88.91 -107.75
C ARG A 94 -13.58 -89.82 -108.05
N GLY A 95 -13.21 -90.70 -107.13
CA GLY A 95 -12.04 -91.58 -107.25
C GLY A 95 -10.68 -90.85 -107.26
N ASP A 96 -10.63 -89.56 -106.92
CA ASP A 96 -9.41 -88.75 -106.97
C ASP A 96 -8.53 -89.00 -105.73
N ASP A 97 -7.33 -89.53 -105.95
CA ASP A 97 -6.37 -89.91 -104.91
C ASP A 97 -6.00 -88.78 -103.94
N LYS A 98 -6.21 -87.50 -104.30
CA LYS A 98 -5.93 -86.38 -103.39
C LYS A 98 -6.77 -86.40 -102.11
N TYR A 99 -7.92 -87.08 -102.12
CA TYR A 99 -8.82 -87.12 -100.96
C TYR A 99 -8.41 -88.17 -99.92
N LEU A 100 -7.71 -89.23 -100.30
CA LEU A 100 -7.24 -90.26 -99.36
C LEU A 100 -6.29 -89.71 -98.27
N PRO A 101 -5.20 -88.99 -98.61
CA PRO A 101 -4.34 -88.36 -97.61
C PRO A 101 -5.09 -87.35 -96.73
N ARG A 102 -6.13 -86.70 -97.27
CA ARG A 102 -6.96 -85.76 -96.50
C ARG A 102 -7.82 -86.50 -95.47
N VAL A 103 -8.47 -87.59 -95.85
CA VAL A 103 -9.23 -88.44 -94.91
C VAL A 103 -8.32 -88.96 -93.80
N GLU A 104 -7.11 -89.42 -94.15
CA GLU A 104 -6.13 -89.88 -93.16
C GLU A 104 -5.68 -88.74 -92.23
N ASN A 105 -5.34 -87.56 -92.77
CA ASN A 105 -4.98 -86.41 -91.94
C ASN A 105 -6.13 -85.97 -91.02
N ASN A 106 -7.38 -85.95 -91.53
CA ASN A 106 -8.55 -85.66 -90.73
C ASN A 106 -8.74 -86.70 -89.60
N TYR A 107 -8.49 -87.98 -89.87
CA TYR A 107 -8.51 -89.03 -88.85
C TYR A 107 -7.45 -88.80 -87.77
N GLN A 108 -6.20 -88.54 -88.17
CA GLN A 108 -5.10 -88.32 -87.23
C GLN A 108 -5.38 -87.10 -86.35
N GLN A 109 -5.75 -85.97 -86.94
CA GLN A 109 -6.10 -84.75 -86.20
C GLN A 109 -7.29 -84.99 -85.26
N LEU A 110 -8.34 -85.66 -85.74
CA LEU A 110 -9.49 -86.00 -84.91
C LEU A 110 -9.10 -86.90 -83.74
N SER A 111 -8.24 -87.90 -83.96
CA SER A 111 -7.74 -88.82 -82.93
C SER A 111 -6.88 -88.09 -81.89
N THR A 112 -6.04 -87.15 -82.32
CA THR A 112 -5.28 -86.26 -81.43
C THR A 112 -6.21 -85.43 -80.55
N GLN A 113 -7.24 -84.81 -81.13
CA GLN A 113 -8.21 -84.01 -80.37
C GLN A 113 -9.04 -84.86 -79.41
N ILE A 114 -9.44 -86.06 -79.82
CA ILE A 114 -10.11 -87.04 -78.94
C ILE A 114 -9.20 -87.43 -77.77
N THR A 115 -7.91 -87.64 -78.03
CA THR A 115 -6.94 -88.00 -76.98
C THR A 115 -6.70 -86.84 -76.01
N ALA A 116 -6.55 -85.62 -76.53
CA ALA A 116 -6.42 -84.41 -75.71
C ALA A 116 -7.69 -84.18 -74.86
N TYR A 117 -8.89 -84.35 -75.44
CA TYR A 117 -10.14 -84.27 -74.70
C TYR A 117 -10.22 -85.34 -73.60
N ARG A 118 -9.76 -86.57 -73.86
CA ARG A 118 -9.71 -87.64 -72.84
C ARG A 118 -8.81 -87.33 -71.65
N ASN A 119 -7.80 -86.49 -71.83
CA ASN A 119 -6.85 -86.11 -70.78
C ASN A 119 -7.34 -84.92 -69.93
N LEU A 120 -8.49 -84.31 -70.27
CA LEU A 120 -9.10 -83.29 -69.42
C LEU A 120 -9.55 -83.92 -68.09
N SER A 121 -9.60 -83.12 -67.02
CA SER A 121 -10.06 -83.63 -65.73
C SER A 121 -11.58 -83.80 -65.73
N GLN A 122 -12.13 -84.71 -64.91
CA GLN A 122 -13.58 -84.88 -64.74
C GLN A 122 -14.39 -85.15 -66.03
N LEU A 123 -14.00 -86.16 -66.82
CA LEU A 123 -14.88 -86.64 -67.90
C LEU A 123 -16.04 -87.47 -67.35
N SER A 124 -17.25 -87.14 -67.78
CA SER A 124 -18.42 -87.97 -67.53
C SER A 124 -18.34 -89.30 -68.29
N ALA A 125 -19.03 -90.32 -67.78
CA ALA A 125 -19.15 -91.60 -68.46
C ALA A 125 -19.78 -91.46 -69.87
N GLU A 126 -20.68 -90.48 -70.04
CA GLU A 126 -21.31 -90.14 -71.32
C GLU A 126 -20.30 -89.53 -72.30
N GLU A 127 -19.44 -88.61 -71.85
CA GLU A 127 -18.37 -88.04 -72.68
C GLU A 127 -17.37 -89.11 -73.13
N GLN A 128 -16.95 -90.01 -72.23
CA GLN A 128 -16.06 -91.11 -72.60
C GLN A 128 -16.67 -92.02 -73.65
N LYS A 129 -17.96 -92.34 -73.50
CA LYS A 129 -18.72 -93.15 -74.46
C LYS A 129 -18.85 -92.43 -75.80
N ALA A 130 -19.14 -91.13 -75.79
CA ALA A 130 -19.22 -90.30 -76.98
C ALA A 130 -17.88 -90.25 -77.74
N LEU A 131 -16.76 -90.02 -77.03
CA LEU A 131 -15.41 -90.01 -77.62
C LEU A 131 -15.05 -91.37 -78.24
N LYS A 132 -15.40 -92.48 -77.59
CA LYS A 132 -15.21 -93.83 -78.16
C LYS A 132 -16.03 -94.01 -79.44
N LEU A 133 -17.28 -93.55 -79.45
CA LEU A 133 -18.18 -93.68 -80.60
C LEU A 133 -17.75 -92.80 -81.79
N ILE A 134 -17.28 -91.58 -81.52
CA ILE A 134 -16.70 -90.70 -82.56
C ILE A 134 -15.48 -91.38 -83.18
N LEU A 135 -14.58 -91.92 -82.34
CA LEU A 135 -13.38 -92.61 -82.83
C LEU A 135 -13.71 -93.88 -83.63
N SER A 136 -14.69 -94.67 -83.19
CA SER A 136 -15.07 -95.90 -83.90
C SER A 136 -15.65 -95.59 -85.28
N VAL A 137 -16.51 -94.57 -85.39
CA VAL A 137 -17.08 -94.14 -86.67
C VAL A 137 -16.01 -93.51 -87.56
N ALA A 138 -15.11 -92.69 -87.01
CA ALA A 138 -13.97 -92.15 -87.74
C ALA A 138 -13.06 -93.27 -88.27
N THR A 139 -12.83 -94.32 -87.48
CA THR A 139 -12.05 -95.49 -87.90
C THR A 139 -12.75 -96.22 -89.04
N ALA A 140 -14.07 -96.41 -88.95
CA ALA A 140 -14.85 -96.96 -90.05
C ALA A 140 -14.71 -96.12 -91.33
N TYR A 141 -14.77 -94.78 -91.25
CA TYR A 141 -14.56 -93.90 -92.39
C TYR A 141 -13.16 -94.02 -93.02
N ARG A 142 -12.12 -94.18 -92.19
CA ARG A 142 -10.76 -94.41 -92.66
C ARG A 142 -10.65 -95.75 -93.40
N ASP A 143 -11.13 -96.82 -92.77
CA ASP A 143 -11.02 -98.18 -93.30
C ASP A 143 -11.87 -98.34 -94.58
N ALA A 144 -13.06 -97.73 -94.60
CA ALA A 144 -13.89 -97.63 -95.79
C ALA A 144 -13.25 -96.81 -96.90
N ALA A 145 -12.47 -95.78 -96.59
CA ALA A 145 -11.73 -95.03 -97.61
C ALA A 145 -10.67 -95.93 -98.28
N GLN A 146 -9.98 -96.74 -97.48
CA GLN A 146 -9.01 -97.73 -97.97
C GLN A 146 -9.70 -98.84 -98.80
N GLN A 147 -10.88 -99.29 -98.37
CA GLN A 147 -11.69 -100.25 -99.12
C GLN A 147 -12.20 -99.66 -100.45
N ALA A 148 -12.69 -98.41 -100.44
CA ALA A 148 -13.06 -97.71 -101.66
C ALA A 148 -11.86 -97.59 -102.61
N ALA A 149 -10.65 -97.36 -102.07
CA ALA A 149 -9.43 -97.30 -102.86
C ALA A 149 -9.06 -98.64 -103.49
N SER A 150 -9.23 -99.75 -102.77
CA SER A 150 -8.99 -101.09 -103.34
C SER A 150 -10.03 -101.45 -104.40
N MET A 151 -11.29 -101.06 -104.22
CA MET A 151 -12.36 -101.26 -105.21
C MET A 151 -12.13 -100.40 -106.46
N TYR A 152 -11.72 -99.14 -106.32
CA TYR A 152 -11.35 -98.31 -107.47
C TYR A 152 -10.18 -98.92 -108.27
N ARG A 153 -9.15 -99.46 -107.59
CA ARG A 153 -8.04 -100.17 -108.25
C ARG A 153 -8.46 -101.46 -108.96
N ASN A 154 -9.52 -102.10 -108.47
CA ASN A 154 -10.08 -103.33 -109.05
C ASN A 154 -11.14 -103.07 -110.13
N GLY A 155 -11.32 -101.81 -110.57
CA GLY A 155 -12.18 -101.45 -111.70
C GLY A 155 -13.68 -101.38 -111.40
N TYR A 156 -14.08 -101.36 -110.12
CA TYR A 156 -15.48 -101.19 -109.73
C TYR A 156 -15.98 -99.76 -110.06
N ASN A 157 -17.26 -99.63 -110.43
CA ASN A 157 -17.86 -98.32 -110.69
C ASN A 157 -18.21 -97.58 -109.39
N THR A 158 -18.43 -96.27 -109.49
CA THR A 158 -18.77 -95.41 -108.34
C THR A 158 -20.03 -95.84 -107.59
N HIS A 159 -21.03 -96.42 -108.27
CA HIS A 159 -22.28 -96.84 -107.65
C HIS A 159 -22.08 -98.06 -106.74
N ASP A 160 -21.30 -99.04 -107.20
CA ASP A 160 -20.97 -100.26 -106.44
C ASP A 160 -20.08 -99.93 -105.23
N ILE A 161 -19.19 -98.93 -105.37
CA ILE A 161 -18.34 -98.45 -104.29
C ILE A 161 -19.17 -97.72 -103.23
N ASP A 162 -20.03 -96.77 -103.61
CA ASP A 162 -20.89 -96.04 -102.68
C ASP A 162 -21.83 -96.98 -101.90
N ALA A 163 -22.33 -98.04 -102.54
CA ALA A 163 -23.13 -99.07 -101.89
C ALA A 163 -22.32 -99.90 -100.88
N ALA A 164 -21.08 -100.27 -101.19
CA ALA A 164 -20.23 -101.12 -100.35
C ALA A 164 -19.65 -100.39 -99.13
N VAL A 165 -19.35 -99.09 -99.26
CA VAL A 165 -18.66 -98.31 -98.22
C VAL A 165 -19.57 -97.33 -97.48
N LYS A 166 -20.89 -97.55 -97.53
CA LYS A 166 -21.88 -96.70 -96.89
C LYS A 166 -21.77 -96.75 -95.36
N ILE A 167 -21.39 -95.62 -94.76
CA ILE A 167 -21.29 -95.48 -93.30
C ILE A 167 -22.41 -94.61 -92.77
N ASN A 168 -22.97 -95.01 -91.63
CA ASN A 168 -23.90 -94.20 -90.86
C ASN A 168 -23.13 -93.29 -89.89
N ASP A 169 -23.08 -91.99 -90.17
CA ASP A 169 -22.44 -90.96 -89.35
C ASP A 169 -23.33 -90.45 -88.20
N ALA A 170 -24.62 -90.76 -88.19
CA ALA A 170 -25.56 -90.29 -87.18
C ALA A 170 -25.13 -90.61 -85.72
N PRO A 171 -24.54 -91.78 -85.39
CA PRO A 171 -24.06 -92.05 -84.03
C PRO A 171 -22.94 -91.11 -83.58
N ALA A 172 -22.00 -90.76 -84.47
CA ALA A 172 -20.90 -89.86 -84.15
C ALA A 172 -21.34 -88.39 -84.10
N LEU A 173 -22.27 -87.98 -84.96
CA LEU A 173 -22.88 -86.65 -84.88
C LEU A 173 -23.67 -86.48 -83.57
N LYS A 174 -24.45 -87.49 -83.15
CA LYS A 174 -25.10 -87.49 -81.84
C LYS A 174 -24.10 -87.49 -80.69
N ALA A 175 -22.99 -88.21 -80.81
CA ALA A 175 -21.93 -88.18 -79.81
C ALA A 175 -21.25 -86.79 -79.70
N LEU A 176 -21.03 -86.09 -80.81
CA LEU A 176 -20.56 -84.71 -80.79
C LEU A 176 -21.57 -83.75 -80.13
N ASP A 177 -22.87 -84.02 -80.27
CA ASP A 177 -23.90 -83.28 -79.54
C ASP A 177 -23.90 -83.60 -78.04
N VAL A 178 -23.69 -84.86 -77.64
CA VAL A 178 -23.50 -85.23 -76.22
C VAL A 178 -22.32 -84.49 -75.61
N LEU A 179 -21.17 -84.42 -76.30
CA LEU A 179 -20.03 -83.62 -75.84
C LEU A 179 -20.37 -82.13 -75.74
N ASN A 180 -21.16 -81.62 -76.69
CA ASN A 180 -21.64 -80.23 -76.67
C ASN A 180 -22.57 -79.94 -75.48
N GLN A 181 -23.48 -80.85 -75.17
CA GLN A 181 -24.37 -80.75 -74.01
C GLN A 181 -23.60 -80.84 -72.70
N ALA A 182 -22.62 -81.75 -72.60
CA ALA A 182 -21.76 -81.86 -71.42
C ALA A 182 -20.97 -80.55 -71.18
N TYR A 183 -20.38 -79.99 -72.24
CA TYR A 183 -19.73 -78.67 -72.21
C TYR A 183 -20.68 -77.56 -71.74
N LEU A 184 -21.89 -77.47 -72.30
CA LEU A 184 -22.87 -76.43 -71.93
C LEU A 184 -23.33 -76.57 -70.47
N ASN A 185 -23.57 -77.80 -70.01
CA ASN A 185 -23.98 -78.07 -68.63
C ASN A 185 -22.88 -77.73 -67.63
N LEU A 186 -21.64 -78.08 -67.93
CA LEU A 186 -20.48 -77.73 -67.09
C LEU A 186 -20.26 -76.20 -67.08
N THR A 187 -20.40 -75.54 -68.22
CA THR A 187 -20.32 -74.07 -68.31
C THR A 187 -21.36 -73.42 -67.41
N LYS A 188 -22.62 -73.91 -67.48
CA LYS A 188 -23.71 -73.40 -66.66
C LYS A 188 -23.47 -73.62 -65.17
N SER A 189 -23.03 -74.81 -64.75
CA SER A 189 -22.78 -75.09 -63.33
C SER A 189 -21.62 -74.26 -62.76
N MET A 190 -20.49 -74.18 -63.47
CA MET A 190 -19.34 -73.40 -63.01
C MET A 190 -19.62 -71.89 -63.03
N SER A 191 -20.34 -71.38 -64.05
CA SER A 191 -20.76 -69.97 -64.08
C SER A 191 -21.70 -69.62 -62.92
N LYS A 192 -22.56 -70.56 -62.50
CA LYS A 192 -23.46 -70.39 -61.37
C LYS A 192 -22.67 -70.32 -60.06
N GLN A 193 -21.73 -71.25 -59.86
CA GLN A 193 -20.85 -71.26 -58.69
C GLN A 193 -20.02 -69.97 -58.56
N LEU A 194 -19.44 -69.49 -59.68
CA LEU A 194 -18.67 -68.25 -59.69
C LEU A 194 -19.55 -67.03 -59.35
N ASN A 195 -20.75 -66.95 -59.93
CA ASN A 195 -21.71 -65.88 -59.61
C ASN A 195 -22.19 -65.92 -58.15
N GLU A 196 -22.45 -67.10 -57.60
CA GLU A 196 -22.84 -67.27 -56.20
C GLU A 196 -21.71 -66.78 -55.27
N GLN A 197 -20.46 -67.14 -55.53
CA GLN A 197 -19.32 -66.66 -54.73
C GLN A 197 -19.07 -65.15 -54.88
N LEU A 198 -19.16 -64.61 -56.10
CA LEU A 198 -19.09 -63.16 -56.32
C LEU A 198 -20.19 -62.42 -55.54
N SER A 199 -21.41 -62.97 -55.52
CA SER A 199 -22.51 -62.38 -54.77
C SER A 199 -22.27 -62.42 -53.25
N LEU A 200 -21.81 -63.54 -52.70
CA LEU A 200 -21.48 -63.68 -51.28
C LEU A 200 -20.36 -62.74 -50.87
N SER A 201 -19.29 -62.62 -51.67
CA SER A 201 -18.20 -61.68 -51.44
C SER A 201 -18.70 -60.22 -51.44
N ARG A 202 -19.57 -59.85 -52.39
CA ARG A 202 -20.19 -58.53 -52.45
C ARG A 202 -21.05 -58.24 -51.21
N TYR A 203 -21.86 -59.19 -50.76
CA TYR A 203 -22.68 -59.02 -49.56
C TYR A 203 -21.82 -58.88 -48.29
N ALA A 204 -20.76 -59.69 -48.15
CA ALA A 204 -19.83 -59.59 -47.02
C ALA A 204 -19.16 -58.20 -46.95
N LEU A 205 -18.76 -57.64 -48.09
CA LEU A 205 -18.19 -56.30 -48.18
C LEU A 205 -19.20 -55.20 -47.82
N LEU A 206 -20.44 -55.27 -48.35
CA LEU A 206 -21.48 -54.29 -48.07
C LEU A 206 -21.90 -54.29 -46.59
N VAL A 207 -22.06 -55.47 -45.99
CA VAL A 207 -22.38 -55.61 -44.56
C VAL A 207 -21.22 -55.09 -43.71
N GLY A 208 -19.98 -55.48 -44.02
CA GLY A 208 -18.79 -55.01 -43.32
C GLY A 208 -18.64 -53.49 -43.37
N ALA A 209 -18.80 -52.89 -44.56
CA ALA A 209 -18.74 -51.44 -44.73
C ALA A 209 -19.86 -50.72 -43.97
N SER A 210 -21.09 -51.27 -43.97
CA SER A 210 -22.22 -50.71 -43.23
C SER A 210 -22.00 -50.74 -41.71
N LEU A 211 -21.44 -51.82 -41.17
CA LEU A 211 -21.11 -51.94 -39.75
C LEU A 211 -20.03 -50.94 -39.33
N ILE A 212 -19.00 -50.74 -40.17
CA ILE A 212 -17.97 -49.71 -39.93
C ILE A 212 -18.60 -48.31 -39.93
N LEU A 213 -19.46 -48.01 -40.90
CA LEU A 213 -20.13 -46.70 -40.99
C LEU A 213 -21.03 -46.42 -39.79
N LEU A 214 -21.76 -47.44 -39.32
CA LEU A 214 -22.60 -47.34 -38.13
C LEU A 214 -21.76 -47.12 -36.86
N PHE A 215 -20.64 -47.84 -36.73
CA PHE A 215 -19.68 -47.66 -35.63
C PHE A 215 -19.09 -46.24 -35.62
N VAL A 216 -18.62 -45.75 -36.77
CA VAL A 216 -18.07 -44.38 -36.89
C VAL A 216 -19.14 -43.35 -36.52
N SER A 217 -20.35 -43.46 -37.10
CA SER A 217 -21.45 -42.52 -36.83
C SER A 217 -21.85 -42.52 -35.35
N GLY A 218 -21.97 -43.70 -34.72
CA GLY A 218 -22.27 -43.83 -33.31
C GLY A 218 -21.19 -43.25 -32.40
N SER A 219 -19.91 -43.51 -32.72
CA SER A 219 -18.77 -42.96 -31.98
C SER A 219 -18.71 -41.43 -32.04
N LEU A 220 -18.94 -40.84 -33.22
CA LEU A 220 -18.97 -39.39 -33.41
C LEU A 220 -20.13 -38.74 -32.65
N LEU A 221 -21.32 -39.35 -32.68
CA LEU A 221 -22.48 -38.83 -31.94
C LEU A 221 -22.24 -38.84 -30.42
N LEU A 222 -21.63 -39.92 -29.89
CA LEU A 222 -21.28 -40.02 -28.48
C LEU A 222 -20.20 -39.01 -28.07
N LEU A 223 -19.19 -38.77 -28.91
CA LEU A 223 -18.17 -37.76 -28.64
C LEU A 223 -18.77 -36.34 -28.71
N TYR A 224 -19.59 -36.06 -29.71
CA TYR A 224 -20.27 -34.78 -29.87
C TYR A 224 -21.11 -34.43 -28.64
N THR A 225 -21.99 -35.33 -28.21
CA THR A 225 -22.89 -35.10 -27.07
C THR A 225 -22.15 -34.97 -25.73
N ASN A 226 -21.06 -35.71 -25.52
CA ASN A 226 -20.32 -35.64 -24.25
C ASN A 226 -19.35 -34.44 -24.15
N VAL A 227 -18.78 -34.00 -25.26
CA VAL A 227 -17.72 -32.96 -25.27
C VAL A 227 -18.30 -31.59 -25.57
N VAL A 228 -19.10 -31.45 -26.63
CA VAL A 228 -19.55 -30.13 -27.12
C VAL A 228 -20.45 -29.43 -26.10
N GLY A 229 -21.37 -30.15 -25.47
CA GLY A 229 -22.25 -29.56 -24.44
C GLY A 229 -21.49 -29.03 -23.22
N ARG A 230 -20.43 -29.73 -22.80
CA ARG A 230 -19.58 -29.30 -21.66
C ARG A 230 -18.70 -28.10 -22.02
N ILE A 231 -18.17 -28.06 -23.24
CA ILE A 231 -17.46 -26.87 -23.75
C ILE A 231 -18.39 -25.66 -23.85
N GLN A 232 -19.63 -25.86 -24.30
CA GLN A 232 -20.63 -24.79 -24.36
C GLN A 232 -20.95 -24.23 -22.97
N LEU A 233 -20.99 -25.06 -21.93
CA LEU A 233 -21.16 -24.61 -20.54
C LEU A 233 -19.97 -23.74 -20.07
N LEU A 234 -18.72 -24.17 -20.33
CA LEU A 234 -17.54 -23.36 -20.01
C LEU A 234 -17.57 -22.02 -20.76
N ALA A 235 -17.94 -22.06 -22.04
CA ALA A 235 -18.06 -20.87 -22.87
C ALA A 235 -19.19 -19.94 -22.38
N SER A 236 -20.33 -20.47 -21.94
CA SER A 236 -21.45 -19.65 -21.46
C SER A 236 -21.09 -18.96 -20.15
N VAL A 237 -20.48 -19.67 -19.19
CA VAL A 237 -20.05 -19.06 -17.92
C VAL A 237 -18.96 -18.00 -18.18
N SER A 238 -18.00 -18.28 -19.05
CA SER A 238 -16.99 -17.28 -19.42
C SER A 238 -17.60 -16.06 -20.13
N LYS A 239 -18.61 -16.26 -20.98
CA LYS A 239 -19.30 -15.18 -21.69
C LYS A 239 -20.15 -14.33 -20.74
N GLU A 240 -20.80 -14.95 -19.77
CA GLU A 240 -21.55 -14.27 -18.70
C GLU A 240 -20.60 -13.49 -17.78
N LEU A 241 -19.41 -14.00 -17.48
CA LEU A 241 -18.43 -13.28 -16.66
C LEU A 241 -17.95 -11.98 -17.34
N VAL A 242 -17.77 -12.00 -18.67
CA VAL A 242 -17.26 -10.86 -19.45
C VAL A 242 -18.36 -9.88 -19.84
N ASN A 243 -19.54 -10.36 -20.23
CA ASN A 243 -20.62 -9.50 -20.73
C ASN A 243 -21.76 -9.26 -19.72
N GLY A 244 -21.72 -9.94 -18.58
CA GLY A 244 -22.72 -9.81 -17.51
C GLY A 244 -22.30 -8.79 -16.45
N ASP A 245 -22.81 -8.99 -15.24
CA ASP A 245 -22.65 -8.16 -14.04
C ASP A 245 -21.36 -8.43 -13.26
N GLY A 246 -20.36 -9.05 -13.89
CA GLY A 246 -19.09 -9.39 -13.23
C GLY A 246 -19.28 -10.29 -12.00
N ASP A 247 -20.23 -11.23 -12.05
CA ASP A 247 -20.59 -12.07 -10.90
C ASP A 247 -19.52 -13.13 -10.58
N LEU A 248 -18.61 -12.76 -9.67
CA LEU A 248 -17.52 -13.61 -9.18
C LEU A 248 -17.99 -14.68 -8.19
N THR A 249 -19.29 -14.71 -7.83
CA THR A 249 -19.86 -15.76 -6.97
C THR A 249 -20.25 -17.01 -7.75
N ARG A 250 -20.32 -16.91 -9.08
CA ARG A 250 -20.64 -18.03 -9.97
C ARG A 250 -19.57 -19.10 -9.92
N ARG A 251 -19.99 -20.36 -10.03
CA ARG A 251 -19.11 -21.53 -10.10
C ARG A 251 -19.55 -22.42 -11.25
N VAL A 252 -18.59 -23.00 -11.96
CA VAL A 252 -18.84 -24.00 -12.98
C VAL A 252 -18.98 -25.35 -12.29
N GLU A 253 -20.19 -25.89 -12.25
CA GLU A 253 -20.43 -27.27 -11.79
C GLU A 253 -20.27 -28.24 -12.97
N MET A 254 -19.09 -28.86 -13.06
CA MET A 254 -18.83 -29.91 -14.05
C MET A 254 -18.59 -31.25 -13.35
N LYS A 255 -19.34 -32.28 -13.76
CA LYS A 255 -19.22 -33.64 -13.20
C LYS A 255 -18.34 -34.50 -14.11
N GLY A 256 -17.30 -35.11 -13.53
CA GLY A 256 -16.40 -36.06 -14.19
C GLY A 256 -14.95 -35.88 -13.72
N ASP A 257 -14.08 -36.83 -14.05
CA ASP A 257 -12.63 -36.78 -13.80
C ASP A 257 -11.87 -36.75 -15.14
N ASP A 258 -12.31 -35.89 -16.06
CA ASP A 258 -11.68 -35.71 -17.37
C ASP A 258 -11.13 -34.28 -17.54
N GLU A 259 -10.44 -34.06 -18.66
CA GLU A 259 -9.70 -32.82 -18.91
C GLU A 259 -10.59 -31.57 -18.88
N LEU A 260 -11.90 -31.68 -19.14
CA LEU A 260 -12.82 -30.54 -19.05
C LEU A 260 -13.22 -30.22 -17.61
N SER A 261 -13.36 -31.25 -16.76
CA SER A 261 -13.60 -31.04 -15.33
C SER A 261 -12.40 -30.36 -14.66
N ASP A 262 -11.17 -30.72 -15.05
CA ASP A 262 -9.96 -30.05 -14.56
C ASP A 262 -9.97 -28.56 -14.93
N VAL A 263 -10.33 -28.21 -16.18
CA VAL A 263 -10.47 -26.82 -16.62
C VAL A 263 -11.55 -26.08 -15.82
N ALA A 264 -12.71 -26.71 -15.56
CA ALA A 264 -13.76 -26.13 -14.73
C ALA A 264 -13.27 -25.84 -13.29
N ASN A 265 -12.51 -26.77 -12.70
CA ASN A 265 -11.93 -26.60 -11.37
C ASN A 265 -10.89 -25.48 -11.33
N SER A 266 -9.98 -25.40 -12.29
CA SER A 266 -9.02 -24.30 -12.40
C SER A 266 -9.70 -22.95 -12.59
N MET A 267 -10.78 -22.90 -13.39
CA MET A 267 -11.59 -21.69 -13.55
C MET A 267 -12.25 -21.27 -12.23
N ASN A 268 -12.79 -22.21 -11.45
CA ASN A 268 -13.36 -21.93 -10.12
C ASN A 268 -12.31 -21.40 -9.13
N GLN A 269 -11.10 -21.95 -9.13
CA GLN A 269 -9.99 -21.46 -8.30
C GLN A 269 -9.59 -20.04 -8.70
N PHE A 270 -9.50 -19.75 -10.00
CA PHE A 270 -9.25 -18.40 -10.49
C PHE A 270 -10.34 -17.41 -10.06
N LEU A 271 -11.62 -17.77 -10.22
CA LEU A 271 -12.74 -16.96 -9.77
C LEU A 271 -12.71 -16.71 -8.26
N GLN A 272 -12.35 -17.71 -7.47
CA GLN A 272 -12.19 -17.55 -6.01
C GLN A 272 -11.06 -16.58 -5.65
N GLN A 273 -9.91 -16.67 -6.33
CA GLN A 273 -8.80 -15.75 -6.10
C GLN A 273 -9.17 -14.31 -6.45
N VAL A 274 -9.85 -14.10 -7.59
CA VAL A 274 -10.31 -12.76 -8.00
C VAL A 274 -11.38 -12.24 -7.04
N HIS A 275 -12.34 -13.08 -6.63
CA HIS A 275 -13.35 -12.73 -5.62
C HIS A 275 -12.70 -12.25 -4.32
N HIS A 276 -11.68 -12.96 -3.83
CA HIS A 276 -10.97 -12.59 -2.62
C HIS A 276 -10.25 -11.24 -2.75
N VAL A 277 -9.49 -11.03 -3.83
CA VAL A 277 -8.78 -9.77 -4.08
C VAL A 277 -9.76 -8.60 -4.19
N VAL A 278 -10.85 -8.75 -4.93
CA VAL A 278 -11.88 -7.69 -5.08
C VAL A 278 -12.54 -7.40 -3.73
N SER A 279 -12.86 -8.42 -2.94
CA SER A 279 -13.44 -8.26 -1.60
C SER A 279 -12.50 -7.51 -0.66
N GLU A 280 -11.21 -7.86 -0.67
CA GLU A 280 -10.19 -7.17 0.13
C GLU A 280 -10.07 -5.69 -0.29
N VAL A 281 -10.03 -5.41 -1.60
CA VAL A 281 -10.00 -4.04 -2.11
C VAL A 281 -11.22 -3.23 -1.68
N VAL A 282 -12.42 -3.82 -1.67
CA VAL A 282 -13.64 -3.15 -1.16
C VAL A 282 -13.48 -2.78 0.33
N VAL A 283 -12.98 -3.70 1.15
CA VAL A 283 -12.77 -3.47 2.59
C VAL A 283 -11.71 -2.38 2.81
N THR A 284 -10.56 -2.49 2.15
CA THR A 284 -9.46 -1.52 2.26
C THR A 284 -9.87 -0.14 1.74
N SER A 285 -10.69 -0.06 0.68
CA SER A 285 -11.24 1.21 0.20
C SER A 285 -12.10 1.87 1.27
N LYS A 286 -13.03 1.13 1.89
CA LYS A 286 -13.88 1.68 2.96
C LYS A 286 -13.06 2.16 4.16
N ALA A 287 -12.04 1.40 4.56
CA ALA A 287 -11.10 1.81 5.60
C ALA A 287 -10.36 3.11 5.21
N LEU A 288 -9.82 3.18 4.00
CA LEU A 288 -9.14 4.39 3.49
C LEU A 288 -10.06 5.62 3.48
N GLN A 289 -11.34 5.44 3.12
CA GLN A 289 -12.31 6.53 3.14
C GLN A 289 -12.65 6.98 4.56
N HIS A 290 -12.75 6.05 5.51
CA HIS A 290 -12.92 6.37 6.93
C HIS A 290 -11.71 7.15 7.46
N ASP A 291 -10.50 6.66 7.21
CA ASP A 291 -9.25 7.29 7.67
C ASP A 291 -9.07 8.69 7.07
N ALA A 292 -9.41 8.87 5.79
CA ALA A 292 -9.40 10.19 5.13
C ALA A 292 -10.35 11.19 5.81
N ASN A 293 -11.56 10.74 6.20
CA ASN A 293 -12.51 11.59 6.93
C ASN A 293 -11.99 11.96 8.33
N VAL A 294 -11.47 10.98 9.07
CA VAL A 294 -10.87 11.20 10.40
C VAL A 294 -9.69 12.18 10.30
N LEU A 295 -8.85 12.03 9.27
CA LEU A 295 -7.73 12.93 9.01
C LEU A 295 -8.22 14.35 8.66
N SER A 296 -9.29 14.49 7.86
CA SER A 296 -9.88 15.80 7.56
C SER A 296 -10.39 16.50 8.81
N GLU A 297 -11.11 15.79 9.68
CA GLU A 297 -11.62 16.34 10.95
C GLU A 297 -10.48 16.72 11.92
N ALA A 298 -9.43 15.90 11.98
CA ALA A 298 -8.25 16.20 12.79
C ALA A 298 -7.53 17.47 12.29
N ASN A 299 -7.38 17.65 10.97
CA ASN A 299 -6.76 18.85 10.43
C ASN A 299 -7.61 20.11 10.62
N GLN A 300 -8.94 19.99 10.55
CA GLN A 300 -9.82 21.12 10.85
C GLN A 300 -9.67 21.59 12.31
N ARG A 301 -9.64 20.65 13.27
CA ARG A 301 -9.36 20.97 14.68
C ARG A 301 -7.95 21.56 14.86
N ALA A 302 -6.97 21.08 14.10
CA ALA A 302 -5.62 21.64 14.13
C ALA A 302 -5.61 23.10 13.63
N ALA A 303 -6.31 23.41 12.55
CA ALA A 303 -6.44 24.77 12.02
C ALA A 303 -7.13 25.72 13.02
N GLU A 304 -8.21 25.28 13.68
CA GLU A 304 -8.86 26.04 14.76
C GLU A 304 -7.90 26.28 15.93
N SER A 305 -7.12 25.26 16.32
CA SER A 305 -6.14 25.39 17.41
C SER A 305 -5.02 26.37 17.07
N VAL A 306 -4.53 26.35 15.82
CA VAL A 306 -3.52 27.29 15.32
C VAL A 306 -4.05 28.72 15.30
N SER A 307 -5.31 28.92 14.88
CA SER A 307 -5.95 30.23 14.91
C SER A 307 -6.06 30.79 16.35
N GLN A 308 -6.43 29.93 17.30
CA GLN A 308 -6.45 30.33 18.72
C GLN A 308 -5.04 30.64 19.24
N GLN A 309 -4.04 29.84 18.86
CA GLN A 309 -2.65 30.07 19.22
C GLN A 309 -2.14 31.41 18.67
N GLN A 310 -2.49 31.80 17.44
CA GLN A 310 -2.16 33.11 16.88
C GLN A 310 -2.74 34.26 17.72
N ALA A 311 -4.01 34.16 18.14
CA ALA A 311 -4.62 35.18 18.98
C ALA A 311 -3.91 35.32 20.34
N GLU A 312 -3.51 34.20 20.96
CA GLU A 312 -2.72 34.21 22.19
C GLU A 312 -1.34 34.84 21.97
N ILE A 313 -0.67 34.53 20.85
CA ILE A 313 0.63 35.13 20.48
C ILE A 313 0.52 36.65 20.34
N GLU A 314 -0.54 37.16 19.69
CA GLU A 314 -0.79 38.61 19.57
C GLU A 314 -1.00 39.28 20.94
N GLN A 315 -1.71 38.62 21.86
CA GLN A 315 -1.89 39.12 23.22
C GLN A 315 -0.56 39.18 23.98
N VAL A 316 0.26 38.13 23.90
CA VAL A 316 1.58 38.11 24.53
C VAL A 316 2.48 39.17 23.90
N ALA A 317 2.46 39.34 22.58
CA ALA A 317 3.22 40.39 21.89
C ALA A 317 2.85 41.79 22.42
N THR A 318 1.56 42.04 22.61
CA THR A 318 1.06 43.30 23.17
C THR A 318 1.53 43.48 24.62
N ALA A 319 1.43 42.43 25.44
CA ALA A 319 1.86 42.45 26.83
C ALA A 319 3.37 42.71 26.97
N ILE A 320 4.20 42.15 26.08
CA ILE A 320 5.64 42.37 26.08
C ILE A 320 6.03 43.78 25.64
N ASN A 321 5.33 44.36 24.65
CA ASN A 321 5.54 45.77 24.31
C ASN A 321 5.19 46.69 25.49
N GLN A 322 4.10 46.42 26.19
CA GLN A 322 3.73 47.17 27.38
C GLN A 322 4.73 46.95 28.52
N PHE A 323 5.22 45.72 28.71
CA PHE A 323 6.25 45.39 29.69
C PHE A 323 7.56 46.15 29.40
N ALA A 324 8.03 46.16 28.16
CA ALA A 324 9.21 46.91 27.74
C ALA A 324 9.08 48.41 28.04
N ALA A 325 7.91 49.00 27.78
CA ALA A 325 7.63 50.40 28.13
C ALA A 325 7.71 50.64 29.65
N THR A 326 7.11 49.76 30.46
CA THR A 326 7.18 49.88 31.93
C THR A 326 8.59 49.71 32.48
N VAL A 327 9.39 48.81 31.91
CA VAL A 327 10.79 48.62 32.30
C VAL A 327 11.61 49.89 32.02
N GLN A 328 11.40 50.52 30.86
CA GLN A 328 12.04 51.80 30.53
C GLN A 328 11.65 52.92 31.51
N GLU A 329 10.39 52.97 31.92
CA GLU A 329 9.89 53.93 32.90
C GLU A 329 10.50 53.69 34.30
N VAL A 330 10.68 52.43 34.70
CA VAL A 330 11.38 52.05 35.93
C VAL A 330 12.85 52.47 35.90
N ALA A 331 13.57 52.24 34.78
CA ALA A 331 14.95 52.68 34.62
C ALA A 331 15.08 54.20 34.77
N THR A 332 14.20 54.95 34.09
CA THR A 332 14.15 56.42 34.14
C THR A 332 13.83 56.92 35.56
N SER A 333 12.91 56.25 36.26
CA SER A 333 12.54 56.58 37.64
C SER A 333 13.68 56.32 38.62
N ALA A 334 14.42 55.22 38.45
CA ALA A 334 15.59 54.91 39.26
C ALA A 334 16.71 55.93 39.06
N GLU A 335 16.96 56.36 37.82
CA GLU A 335 17.92 57.42 37.51
C GLU A 335 17.53 58.75 38.17
N ALA A 336 16.26 59.17 38.02
CA ALA A 336 15.75 60.39 38.64
C ALA A 336 15.82 60.35 40.19
N ALA A 337 15.56 59.18 40.78
CA ALA A 337 15.69 58.96 42.21
C ALA A 337 17.16 58.98 42.68
N SER A 338 18.10 58.49 41.87
CA SER A 338 19.55 58.58 42.13
C SER A 338 20.02 60.04 42.13
N VAL A 339 19.61 60.84 41.13
CA VAL A 339 19.91 62.29 41.08
C VAL A 339 19.33 63.01 42.30
N SER A 340 18.10 62.68 42.70
CA SER A 340 17.46 63.26 43.89
C SER A 340 18.21 62.89 45.18
N ALA A 341 18.69 61.64 45.29
CA ALA A 341 19.51 61.20 46.41
C ALA A 341 20.86 61.96 46.46
N GLN A 342 21.55 62.13 45.32
CA GLN A 342 22.78 62.92 45.27
C GLN A 342 22.56 64.37 45.72
N GLN A 343 21.46 64.99 45.30
CA GLN A 343 21.09 66.33 45.75
C GLN A 343 20.79 66.37 47.25
N ALA A 344 20.10 65.37 47.79
CA ALA A 344 19.86 65.25 49.22
C ALA A 344 21.17 65.08 50.01
N THR A 345 22.13 64.29 49.54
CA THR A 345 23.47 64.16 50.15
C THR A 345 24.16 65.51 50.24
N LYS A 346 24.10 66.32 49.17
CA LYS A 346 24.66 67.67 49.15
C LYS A 346 23.99 68.56 50.21
N LEU A 347 22.67 68.59 50.24
CA LEU A 347 21.90 69.39 51.21
C LEU A 347 22.18 68.97 52.66
N THR A 348 22.28 67.67 52.94
CA THR A 348 22.62 67.15 54.27
C THR A 348 24.03 67.57 54.69
N ARG A 349 24.99 67.53 53.77
CA ARG A 349 26.37 67.97 54.01
C ARG A 349 26.45 69.48 54.27
N ASP A 350 25.73 70.28 53.49
CA ASP A 350 25.65 71.73 53.69
C ASP A 350 24.99 72.06 55.04
N GLY A 351 23.92 71.35 55.41
CA GLY A 351 23.28 71.47 56.71
C GLY A 351 24.19 71.08 57.87
N GLN A 352 24.99 70.03 57.69
CA GLN A 352 25.97 69.59 58.68
C GLN A 352 27.05 70.66 58.91
N HIS A 353 27.56 71.26 57.84
CA HIS A 353 28.50 72.37 57.93
C HIS A 353 27.91 73.57 58.69
N ALA A 354 26.64 73.93 58.41
CA ALA A 354 25.96 75.01 59.10
C ALA A 354 25.80 74.75 60.61
N VAL A 355 25.42 73.52 61.00
CA VAL A 355 25.30 73.13 62.41
C VAL A 355 26.66 73.14 63.11
N THR A 356 27.71 72.61 62.48
CA THR A 356 29.07 72.66 63.05
C THR A 356 29.55 74.10 63.24
N THR A 357 29.33 74.98 62.25
CA THR A 357 29.67 76.40 62.36
C THR A 357 28.89 77.07 63.51
N SER A 358 27.61 76.72 63.69
CA SER A 358 26.81 77.22 64.81
C SER A 358 27.35 76.74 66.16
N ALA A 359 27.76 75.48 66.27
CA ALA A 359 28.34 74.91 67.49
C ALA A 359 29.67 75.60 67.87
N GLU A 360 30.51 75.93 66.88
CA GLU A 360 31.74 76.71 67.08
C GLU A 360 31.41 78.14 67.57
N GLY A 361 30.40 78.79 66.99
CA GLY A 361 29.93 80.09 67.44
C GLY A 361 29.43 80.09 68.88
N ILE A 362 28.71 79.03 69.29
CA ILE A 362 28.24 78.85 70.67
C ILE A 362 29.42 78.60 71.62
N HIS A 363 30.45 77.83 71.22
CA HIS A 363 31.66 77.69 72.03
C HIS A 363 32.36 79.03 72.28
N SER A 364 32.43 79.89 71.25
CA SER A 364 32.95 81.24 71.42
C SER A 364 32.09 82.08 72.37
N LEU A 365 30.76 81.94 72.32
CA LEU A 365 29.84 82.62 73.23
C LEU A 365 30.05 82.16 74.69
N VAL A 366 30.20 80.85 74.92
CA VAL A 366 30.52 80.29 76.25
C VAL A 366 31.81 80.91 76.79
N SER A 367 32.85 81.03 75.96
CA SER A 367 34.10 81.69 76.34
C SER A 367 33.92 83.17 76.69
N HIS A 368 33.15 83.94 75.90
CA HIS A 368 32.86 85.34 76.19
C HIS A 368 32.03 85.53 77.46
N LEU A 369 31.08 84.64 77.74
CA LEU A 369 30.31 84.66 78.98
C LEU A 369 31.19 84.39 80.20
N ASN A 370 32.12 83.43 80.12
CA ASN A 370 33.08 83.20 81.20
C ASN A 370 33.95 84.43 81.47
N GLN A 371 34.43 85.10 80.42
CA GLN A 371 35.25 86.31 80.56
C GLN A 371 34.47 87.49 81.17
N ALA A 372 33.22 87.70 80.73
CA ALA A 372 32.40 88.76 81.30
C ALA A 372 31.98 88.44 82.75
N GLN A 373 31.83 87.16 83.12
CA GLN A 373 31.55 86.76 84.49
C GLN A 373 32.74 87.08 85.41
N GLU A 374 33.97 86.82 84.95
CA GLU A 374 35.19 87.22 85.66
C GLU A 374 35.26 88.74 85.86
N THR A 375 34.93 89.50 84.82
CA THR A 375 34.92 90.97 84.87
C THR A 375 33.90 91.51 85.88
N ILE A 376 32.68 90.97 85.89
CA ILE A 376 31.64 91.42 86.83
C ILE A 376 31.98 90.99 88.27
N ASN A 377 32.56 89.81 88.48
CA ASN A 377 33.06 89.41 89.80
C ASN A 377 34.14 90.38 90.31
N SER A 378 35.01 90.89 89.43
CA SER A 378 35.97 91.93 89.80
C SER A 378 35.30 93.25 90.19
N VAL A 379 34.18 93.62 89.56
CA VAL A 379 33.37 94.79 89.92
C VAL A 379 32.68 94.59 91.28
N GLU A 380 32.14 93.40 91.55
CA GLU A 380 31.56 93.06 92.86
C GLU A 380 32.61 93.18 93.98
N SER A 381 33.80 92.61 93.78
CA SER A 381 34.92 92.68 94.73
C SER A 381 35.41 94.12 94.93
N GLY A 382 35.54 94.91 93.85
CA GLY A 382 35.89 96.32 93.97
C GLY A 382 34.82 97.15 94.69
N GLY A 383 33.54 96.80 94.52
CA GLY A 383 32.43 97.41 95.27
C GLY A 383 32.50 97.12 96.77
N GLU A 384 32.85 95.88 97.16
CA GLU A 384 33.08 95.50 98.56
C GLU A 384 34.25 96.29 99.18
N GLU A 385 35.37 96.42 98.45
CA GLU A 385 36.52 97.21 98.89
C GLU A 385 36.14 98.69 99.11
N ILE A 386 35.41 99.31 98.17
CA ILE A 386 34.91 100.68 98.32
C ILE A 386 33.98 100.78 99.54
N GLY A 387 33.09 99.81 99.77
CA GLY A 387 32.24 99.75 100.95
C GLY A 387 33.05 99.81 102.25
N THR A 388 34.13 99.03 102.36
CA THR A 388 35.00 99.06 103.54
C THR A 388 35.68 100.42 103.76
N VAL A 389 36.08 101.09 102.66
CA VAL A 389 36.67 102.44 102.73
C VAL A 389 35.63 103.46 103.19
N LEU A 390 34.38 103.35 102.72
CA LEU A 390 33.30 104.24 103.13
C LEU A 390 32.97 104.09 104.62
N ASP A 391 33.00 102.88 105.17
CA ASP A 391 32.82 102.66 106.61
C ASP A 391 33.90 103.36 107.43
N VAL A 392 35.15 103.33 106.97
CA VAL A 392 36.25 104.08 107.61
C VAL A 392 36.01 105.59 107.52
N ILE A 393 35.60 106.12 106.36
CA ILE A 393 35.32 107.54 106.18
C ILE A 393 34.14 107.99 107.05
N ARG A 394 33.07 107.18 107.10
CA ARG A 394 31.90 107.42 107.97
C ARG A 394 32.31 107.46 109.44
N GLY A 395 33.17 106.52 109.87
CA GLY A 395 33.77 106.51 111.20
C GLY A 395 34.62 107.76 111.50
N ILE A 396 35.46 108.19 110.56
CA ILE A 396 36.24 109.43 110.68
C ILE A 396 35.32 110.65 110.77
N ALA A 397 34.28 110.73 109.93
CA ALA A 397 33.33 111.82 109.92
C ALA A 397 32.54 111.88 111.24
N GLU A 398 32.16 110.73 111.80
CA GLU A 398 31.51 110.66 113.12
C GLU A 398 32.43 111.09 114.26
N GLN A 399 33.69 110.63 114.26
CA GLN A 399 34.70 111.10 115.20
C GLN A 399 34.95 112.60 115.06
N THR A 400 35.01 113.12 113.83
CA THR A 400 35.19 114.54 113.55
C THR A 400 34.00 115.36 114.02
N ASN A 401 32.77 114.85 113.84
CA ASN A 401 31.55 115.46 114.34
C ASN A 401 31.53 115.54 115.88
N LEU A 402 31.97 114.46 116.56
CA LEU A 402 32.09 114.43 118.03
C LEU A 402 33.20 115.35 118.55
N LEU A 403 34.36 115.39 117.88
CA LEU A 403 35.45 116.31 118.21
C LEU A 403 35.02 117.78 118.03
N ALA A 404 34.32 118.07 116.94
CA ALA A 404 33.77 119.40 116.66
C ALA A 404 32.70 119.81 117.68
N LEU A 405 31.83 118.87 118.09
CA LEU A 405 30.85 119.12 119.14
C LEU A 405 31.54 119.44 120.48
N ASN A 406 32.55 118.67 120.87
CA ASN A 406 33.33 118.93 122.09
C ASN A 406 34.05 120.28 122.02
N ALA A 407 34.61 120.65 120.86
CA ALA A 407 35.23 121.94 120.65
C ALA A 407 34.22 123.11 120.70
N ALA A 408 33.01 122.94 120.15
CA ALA A 408 31.94 123.93 120.21
C ALA A 408 31.46 124.14 121.66
N ILE A 409 31.34 123.07 122.44
CA ILE A 409 31.01 123.13 123.88
C ILE A 409 32.09 123.92 124.64
N GLU A 410 33.37 123.62 124.42
CA GLU A 410 34.47 124.29 125.14
C GLU A 410 34.65 125.76 124.67
N ALA A 411 34.39 126.06 123.40
CA ALA A 411 34.34 127.42 122.87
C ALA A 411 33.20 128.25 123.50
N ALA A 412 32.01 127.65 123.69
CA ALA A 412 30.91 128.28 124.41
C ALA A 412 31.26 128.53 125.89
N ARG A 413 32.06 127.63 126.49
CA ARG A 413 32.54 127.74 127.88
C ARG A 413 33.56 128.88 128.09
N ALA A 414 34.33 129.22 127.05
CA ALA A 414 35.31 130.32 127.06
C ALA A 414 34.69 131.73 126.87
N GLY A 415 33.37 131.84 126.66
CA GLY A 415 32.66 133.12 126.53
C GLY A 415 33.10 133.96 125.32
N GLU A 416 33.22 135.28 125.47
CA GLU A 416 33.55 136.21 124.36
C GLU A 416 34.91 135.91 123.68
N GLN A 417 35.88 135.32 124.40
CA GLN A 417 37.18 134.93 123.83
C GLN A 417 37.10 133.69 122.93
N GLY A 418 36.03 132.89 123.05
CA GLY A 418 35.82 131.63 122.31
C GLY A 418 35.02 131.79 121.02
N ARG A 419 34.47 132.98 120.71
CA ARG A 419 33.56 133.17 119.56
C ARG A 419 34.16 132.76 118.21
N GLY A 420 35.42 133.10 117.95
CA GLY A 420 36.11 132.69 116.71
C GLY A 420 36.27 131.17 116.61
N PHE A 421 36.56 130.50 117.72
CA PHE A 421 36.67 129.03 117.78
C PHE A 421 35.31 128.34 117.65
N SER A 422 34.24 128.93 118.20
CA SER A 422 32.88 128.40 118.07
C SER A 422 32.43 128.33 116.61
N VAL A 423 32.71 129.37 115.82
CA VAL A 423 32.35 129.41 114.39
C VAL A 423 33.11 128.33 113.61
N VAL A 424 34.41 128.15 113.91
CA VAL A 424 35.21 127.09 113.27
C VAL A 424 34.71 125.70 113.68
N ALA A 425 34.36 125.50 114.95
CA ALA A 425 33.83 124.22 115.42
C ALA A 425 32.47 123.88 114.78
N ASP A 426 31.56 124.84 114.63
CA ASP A 426 30.30 124.65 113.91
C ASP A 426 30.51 124.36 112.41
N GLU A 427 31.48 125.01 111.76
CA GLU A 427 31.83 124.73 110.36
C GLU A 427 32.43 123.33 110.18
N VAL A 428 33.31 122.89 111.09
CA VAL A 428 33.84 121.52 111.09
C VAL A 428 32.72 120.50 111.35
N ARG A 429 31.77 120.80 112.23
CA ARG A 429 30.60 119.96 112.50
C ARG A 429 29.69 119.83 111.28
N ASN A 430 29.46 120.94 110.58
CA ASN A 430 28.70 120.95 109.33
C ASN A 430 29.42 120.13 108.24
N LEU A 431 30.73 120.30 108.08
CA LEU A 431 31.54 119.53 107.14
C LEU A 431 31.52 118.02 107.45
N ALA A 432 31.60 117.65 108.73
CA ALA A 432 31.50 116.26 109.17
C ALA A 432 30.11 115.68 108.89
N THR A 433 29.04 116.44 109.16
CA THR A 433 27.66 116.03 108.84
C THR A 433 27.45 115.86 107.33
N ARG A 434 27.95 116.80 106.50
CA ARG A 434 27.92 116.69 105.05
C ARG A 434 28.70 115.48 104.54
N THR A 435 29.86 115.20 105.15
CA THR A 435 30.67 114.01 104.83
C THR A 435 29.90 112.73 105.15
N GLN A 436 29.22 112.66 106.31
CA GLN A 436 28.36 111.52 106.66
C GLN A 436 27.22 111.33 105.65
N THR A 437 26.51 112.41 105.29
CA THR A 437 25.43 112.35 104.29
C THR A 437 25.95 111.86 102.94
N SER A 438 27.06 112.41 102.43
CA SER A 438 27.64 111.96 101.16
C SER A 438 28.16 110.52 101.22
N THR A 439 28.76 110.07 102.34
CA THR A 439 29.13 108.65 102.48
C THR A 439 27.91 107.72 102.50
N ALA A 440 26.77 108.15 103.05
CA ALA A 440 25.53 107.38 103.02
C ALA A 440 24.90 107.31 101.62
N GLU A 441 24.98 108.38 100.84
CA GLU A 441 24.58 108.38 99.43
C GLU A 441 25.47 107.44 98.60
N ILE A 442 26.80 107.48 98.79
CA ILE A 442 27.73 106.58 98.09
C ILE A 442 27.51 105.11 98.52
N ASP A 443 27.31 104.84 99.80
CA ASP A 443 27.00 103.51 100.33
C ASP A 443 25.73 102.91 99.69
N THR A 444 24.70 103.75 99.49
CA THR A 444 23.49 103.36 98.75
C THR A 444 23.81 103.03 97.29
N MET A 445 24.60 103.87 96.60
CA MET A 445 25.01 103.62 95.21
C MET A 445 25.86 102.33 95.08
N ILE A 446 26.76 102.06 96.04
CA ILE A 446 27.57 100.84 96.06
C ILE A 446 26.69 99.60 96.31
N SER A 447 25.72 99.71 97.22
CA SER A 447 24.76 98.63 97.47
C SER A 447 23.92 98.30 96.23
N GLU A 448 23.45 99.32 95.50
CA GLU A 448 22.75 99.14 94.21
C GLU A 448 23.65 98.53 93.13
N LEU A 449 24.93 98.94 93.08
CA LEU A 449 25.93 98.40 92.16
C LEU A 449 26.25 96.94 92.45
N GLN A 450 26.38 96.55 93.72
CA GLN A 450 26.57 95.16 94.15
C GLN A 450 25.35 94.29 93.80
N LEU A 451 24.13 94.77 94.10
CA LEU A 451 22.89 94.08 93.71
C LEU A 451 22.80 93.88 92.19
N SER A 452 23.12 94.92 91.42
CA SER A 452 23.12 94.86 89.95
C SER A 452 24.18 93.89 89.42
N SER A 453 25.36 93.87 90.04
CA SER A 453 26.45 92.95 89.67
C SER A 453 26.06 91.49 89.93
N ARG A 454 25.49 91.17 91.10
CA ARG A 454 24.99 89.81 91.40
C ARG A 454 23.87 89.37 90.47
N SER A 455 22.96 90.28 90.14
CA SER A 455 21.90 90.03 89.15
C SER A 455 22.51 89.70 87.78
N ALA A 456 23.50 90.47 87.33
CA ALA A 456 24.19 90.22 86.09
C ALA A 456 24.93 88.87 86.09
N VAL A 457 25.64 88.50 87.17
CA VAL A 457 26.26 87.18 87.32
C VAL A 457 25.23 86.05 87.21
N THR A 458 24.05 86.22 87.80
CA THR A 458 22.96 85.23 87.72
C THR A 458 22.48 85.04 86.29
N VAL A 459 22.20 86.14 85.56
CA VAL A 459 21.79 86.09 84.15
C VAL A 459 22.88 85.47 83.28
N MET A 460 24.14 85.80 83.54
CA MET A 460 25.29 85.22 82.83
C MET A 460 25.43 83.72 83.07
N HIS A 461 25.22 83.26 84.30
CA HIS A 461 25.25 81.83 84.62
C HIS A 461 24.13 81.06 83.90
N THR A 462 22.91 81.62 83.86
CA THR A 462 21.81 81.05 83.09
C THR A 462 22.16 81.00 81.60
N GLY A 463 22.65 82.10 81.02
CA GLY A 463 23.06 82.15 79.61
C GLY A 463 24.19 81.17 79.28
N HIS A 464 25.12 80.94 80.20
CA HIS A 464 26.18 79.95 80.06
C HIS A 464 25.61 78.52 79.99
N ASN A 465 24.68 78.17 80.88
CA ASN A 465 24.04 76.85 80.89
C ASN A 465 23.18 76.62 79.63
N GLU A 466 22.42 77.62 79.18
CA GLU A 466 21.66 77.56 77.92
C GLU A 466 22.58 77.38 76.71
N ALA A 467 23.72 78.07 76.67
CA ALA A 467 24.71 77.91 75.62
C ALA A 467 25.30 76.49 75.60
N LEU A 468 25.65 75.91 76.75
CA LEU A 468 26.10 74.51 76.84
C LEU A 468 25.04 73.52 76.35
N GLN A 469 23.78 73.73 76.71
CA GLN A 469 22.68 72.90 76.21
C GLN A 469 22.55 72.99 74.68
N ASN A 470 22.72 74.17 74.10
CA ASN A 470 22.69 74.35 72.65
C ASN A 470 23.87 73.67 71.94
N VAL A 471 25.03 73.54 72.58
CA VAL A 471 26.14 72.71 72.05
C VAL A 471 25.70 71.25 71.97
N GLN A 472 25.12 70.69 73.04
CA GLN A 472 24.65 69.30 73.05
C GLN A 472 23.58 69.04 71.98
N LEU A 473 22.64 69.98 71.79
CA LEU A 473 21.63 69.89 70.73
C LEU A 473 22.26 69.93 69.32
N SER A 474 23.31 70.73 69.14
CA SER A 474 24.05 70.80 67.88
C SER A 474 24.78 69.49 67.56
N ASP A 475 25.35 68.82 68.57
CA ASP A 475 25.97 67.50 68.41
C ASP A 475 24.93 66.43 68.05
N GLN A 476 23.76 66.46 68.70
CA GLN A 476 22.64 65.56 68.35
C GLN A 476 22.16 65.78 66.92
N ALA A 477 22.01 67.04 66.49
CA ALA A 477 21.64 67.38 65.12
C ALA A 477 22.70 66.91 64.11
N THR A 478 23.99 67.07 64.43
CA THR A 478 25.10 66.58 63.60
C THR A 478 25.05 65.06 63.43
N ASN A 479 24.79 64.32 64.51
CA ASN A 479 24.63 62.86 64.44
C ASN A 479 23.41 62.44 63.61
N ALA A 480 22.27 63.12 63.73
CA ALA A 480 21.09 62.87 62.92
C ALA A 480 21.37 63.11 61.42
N LEU A 481 22.06 64.20 61.08
CA LEU A 481 22.46 64.50 59.70
C LEU A 481 23.42 63.44 59.13
N ASN A 482 24.37 62.92 59.92
CA ASN A 482 25.24 61.80 59.51
C ASN A 482 24.44 60.52 59.19
N GLN A 483 23.43 60.21 60.00
CA GLN A 483 22.57 59.04 59.76
C GLN A 483 21.75 59.22 58.47
N ILE A 484 21.20 60.43 58.25
CA ILE A 484 20.49 60.77 57.01
C ILE A 484 21.42 60.63 55.80
N ALA A 485 22.64 61.17 55.87
CA ALA A 485 23.62 61.07 54.78
C ALA A 485 23.93 59.60 54.42
N THR A 486 24.10 58.75 55.43
CA THR A 486 24.34 57.31 55.24
C THR A 486 23.15 56.62 54.57
N ALA A 487 21.92 56.90 55.02
CA ALA A 487 20.71 56.35 54.42
C ALA A 487 20.53 56.80 52.96
N VAL A 488 20.84 58.07 52.64
CA VAL A 488 20.76 58.59 51.27
C VAL A 488 21.79 57.93 50.35
N ILE A 489 23.01 57.66 50.84
CA ILE A 489 24.01 56.90 50.07
C ILE A 489 23.50 55.49 49.74
N GLN A 490 22.87 54.82 50.70
CA GLN A 490 22.25 53.50 50.48
C GLN A 490 21.12 53.55 49.45
N ILE A 491 20.28 54.60 49.47
CA ILE A 491 19.23 54.82 48.48
C ILE A 491 19.84 55.01 47.08
N SER A 492 20.91 55.81 46.96
CA SER A 492 21.59 56.02 45.67
C SER A 492 22.14 54.70 45.11
N ALA A 493 22.79 53.89 45.94
CA ALA A 493 23.30 52.58 45.53
C ALA A 493 22.18 51.59 45.13
N ALA A 494 21.05 51.61 45.85
CA ALA A 494 19.89 50.79 45.50
C ALA A 494 19.29 51.20 44.15
N ASN A 495 19.21 52.51 43.88
CA ASN A 495 18.71 53.01 42.59
C ASN A 495 19.63 52.64 41.42
N GLU A 496 20.95 52.64 41.60
CA GLU A 496 21.89 52.14 40.58
C GLU A 496 21.65 50.65 40.27
N GLN A 497 21.40 49.82 41.29
CA GLN A 497 21.06 48.41 41.10
C GLN A 497 19.72 48.23 40.39
N ILE A 498 18.70 49.03 40.72
CA ILE A 498 17.39 48.99 40.05
C ILE A 498 17.54 49.38 38.58
N ALA A 499 18.31 50.42 38.26
CA ALA A 499 18.58 50.82 36.88
C ALA A 499 19.28 49.71 36.09
N ALA A 500 20.32 49.09 36.67
CA ALA A 500 21.00 47.95 36.03
C ALA A 500 20.08 46.75 35.81
N ALA A 501 19.22 46.42 36.78
CA ALA A 501 18.24 45.35 36.66
C ALA A 501 17.18 45.65 35.58
N ALA A 502 16.73 46.90 35.48
CA ALA A 502 15.80 47.34 34.45
C ALA A 502 16.43 47.21 33.05
N GLU A 503 17.70 47.61 32.88
CA GLU A 503 18.43 47.43 31.61
C GLU A 503 18.50 45.95 31.20
N GLN A 504 18.78 45.05 32.15
CA GLN A 504 18.77 43.61 31.89
C GLN A 504 17.38 43.09 31.51
N GLN A 505 16.32 43.56 32.18
CA GLN A 505 14.94 43.20 31.84
C GLN A 505 14.55 43.71 30.46
N HIS A 506 15.07 44.86 30.02
CA HIS A 506 14.83 45.38 28.68
C HIS A 506 15.43 44.47 27.61
N VAL A 507 16.69 44.02 27.78
CA VAL A 507 17.33 43.05 26.87
C VAL A 507 16.54 41.74 26.80
N VAL A 508 16.07 41.23 27.94
CA VAL A 508 15.23 40.02 27.98
C VAL A 508 13.89 40.24 27.26
N SER A 509 13.30 41.42 27.38
CA SER A 509 12.04 41.76 26.70
C SER A 509 12.20 41.75 25.17
N GLU A 510 13.30 42.30 24.66
CA GLU A 510 13.65 42.24 23.22
C GLU A 510 13.84 40.79 22.74
N GLU A 511 14.50 39.95 23.54
CA GLU A 511 14.66 38.53 23.21
C GLU A 511 13.30 37.79 23.17
N ILE A 512 12.43 38.05 24.14
CA ILE A 512 11.08 37.49 24.17
C ILE A 512 10.30 37.96 22.94
N ASN A 513 10.38 39.24 22.56
CA ASN A 513 9.71 39.78 21.38
C ASN A 513 10.17 39.06 20.09
N ARG A 514 11.48 38.85 19.93
CA ARG A 514 12.02 38.05 18.82
C ARG A 514 11.49 36.60 18.83
N ASN A 515 11.39 35.97 19.99
CA ASN A 515 10.86 34.62 20.11
C ASN A 515 9.37 34.56 19.76
N ILE A 516 8.58 35.54 20.17
CA ILE A 516 7.16 35.67 19.80
C ILE A 516 7.02 35.78 18.29
N HIS A 517 7.85 36.58 17.62
CA HIS A 517 7.85 36.68 16.16
C HIS A 517 8.12 35.32 15.48
N ASN A 518 9.13 34.58 15.96
CA ASN A 518 9.44 33.25 15.45
C ASN A 518 8.29 32.26 15.68
N ILE A 519 7.64 32.30 16.85
CA ILE A 519 6.49 31.45 17.16
C ILE A 519 5.30 31.80 16.25
N SER A 520 5.08 33.08 15.95
CA SER A 520 4.05 33.52 14.99
C SER A 520 4.29 32.93 13.60
N GLN A 521 5.52 32.98 13.10
CA GLN A 521 5.86 32.38 11.80
C GLN A 521 5.67 30.85 11.78
N LEU A 522 5.97 30.17 12.89
CA LEU A 522 5.70 28.73 13.03
C LEU A 522 4.21 28.41 13.07
N ALA A 523 3.40 29.27 13.69
CA ALA A 523 1.95 29.14 13.68
C ALA A 523 1.38 29.31 12.26
N ASP A 524 1.86 30.30 11.50
CA ASP A 524 1.48 30.49 10.08
C ASP A 524 1.81 29.25 9.25
N GLY A 525 3.03 28.72 9.37
CA GLY A 525 3.43 27.49 8.68
C GLY A 525 2.61 26.26 9.09
N SER A 526 2.16 26.19 10.35
CA SER A 526 1.29 25.12 10.84
C SER A 526 -0.12 25.22 10.26
N SER A 527 -0.63 26.44 10.07
CA SER A 527 -1.91 26.71 9.40
C SER A 527 -1.88 26.22 7.95
N ASP A 528 -0.82 26.58 7.21
CA ASP A 528 -0.62 26.15 5.83
C ASP A 528 -0.57 24.62 5.70
N LEU A 529 0.16 23.95 6.60
CA LEU A 529 0.24 22.48 6.64
C LEU A 529 -1.12 21.83 6.94
N ALA A 530 -1.89 22.37 7.88
CA ALA A 530 -3.23 21.86 8.17
C ALA A 530 -4.16 21.98 6.95
N GLN A 531 -4.05 23.07 6.19
CA GLN A 531 -4.84 23.28 4.98
C GLN A 531 -4.41 22.38 3.81
N GLN A 532 -3.10 22.14 3.66
CA GLN A 532 -2.56 21.18 2.70
C GLN A 532 -3.02 19.76 3.02
N ASN A 533 -2.94 19.34 4.28
CA ASN A 533 -3.40 18.03 4.70
C ASN A 533 -4.91 17.85 4.53
N THR A 534 -5.72 18.88 4.80
CA THR A 534 -7.16 18.87 4.52
C THR A 534 -7.42 18.61 3.04
N SER A 535 -6.69 19.28 2.16
CA SER A 535 -6.80 19.07 0.71
C SER A 535 -6.38 17.66 0.30
N ALA A 536 -5.32 17.11 0.90
CA ALA A 536 -4.87 15.74 0.64
C ALA A 536 -5.89 14.69 1.12
N SER A 537 -6.51 14.89 2.28
CA SER A 537 -7.59 14.04 2.78
C SER A 537 -8.78 13.99 1.82
N LEU A 538 -9.19 15.14 1.27
CA LEU A 538 -10.25 15.20 0.26
C LEU A 538 -9.88 14.42 -1.01
N GLN A 539 -8.62 14.50 -1.46
CA GLN A 539 -8.15 13.71 -2.59
C GLN A 539 -8.15 12.21 -2.30
N LEU A 540 -7.74 11.79 -1.09
CA LEU A 540 -7.81 10.38 -0.67
C LEU A 540 -9.26 9.88 -0.62
N GLN A 541 -10.18 10.70 -0.13
CA GLN A 541 -11.60 10.39 -0.11
C GLN A 541 -12.14 10.16 -1.53
N GLN A 542 -11.81 11.04 -2.48
CA GLN A 542 -12.19 10.90 -3.89
C GLN A 542 -11.58 9.66 -4.54
N LEU A 543 -10.30 9.39 -4.27
CA LEU A 543 -9.61 8.23 -4.82
C LEU A 543 -10.22 6.92 -4.29
N SER A 544 -10.53 6.87 -3.00
CA SER A 544 -11.20 5.72 -2.40
C SER A 544 -12.61 5.53 -2.98
N GLU A 545 -13.39 6.60 -3.13
CA GLU A 545 -14.72 6.50 -3.74
C GLU A 545 -14.64 5.97 -5.18
N LYS A 546 -13.68 6.47 -5.97
CA LYS A 546 -13.41 5.98 -7.33
C LYS A 546 -12.97 4.50 -7.34
N LEU A 547 -12.12 4.09 -6.41
CA LEU A 547 -11.70 2.69 -6.26
C LEU A 547 -12.92 1.81 -5.96
N GLY A 548 -13.76 2.24 -5.01
CA GLY A 548 -15.03 1.62 -4.65
C GLY A 548 -15.98 1.47 -5.85
N GLN A 549 -16.12 2.51 -6.68
CA GLN A 549 -16.93 2.45 -7.91
C GLN A 549 -16.37 1.47 -8.96
N LEU A 550 -15.04 1.40 -9.12
CA LEU A 550 -14.40 0.47 -10.05
C LEU A 550 -14.61 -0.98 -9.63
N VAL A 551 -14.47 -1.28 -8.34
CA VAL A 551 -14.68 -2.65 -7.83
C VAL A 551 -16.15 -3.02 -7.69
N ALA A 552 -17.06 -2.04 -7.55
CA ALA A 552 -18.51 -2.27 -7.53
C ALA A 552 -19.06 -2.82 -8.86
N GLN A 553 -18.27 -2.79 -9.94
CA GLN A 553 -18.59 -3.47 -11.20
C GLN A 553 -18.55 -5.01 -11.06
N PHE A 554 -17.88 -5.52 -10.03
CA PHE A 554 -17.82 -6.94 -9.72
C PHE A 554 -18.73 -7.26 -8.55
N LYS A 555 -19.57 -8.28 -8.73
CA LYS A 555 -20.42 -8.77 -7.65
C LYS A 555 -19.66 -9.79 -6.83
N VAL A 556 -19.36 -9.40 -5.60
CA VAL A 556 -18.77 -10.26 -4.56
C VAL A 556 -19.85 -10.59 -3.53
N ALA A 557 -19.91 -11.84 -3.07
CA ALA A 557 -20.70 -12.16 -1.89
C ALA A 557 -20.08 -11.43 -0.69
N ASN A 558 -20.90 -10.64 0.01
CA ASN A 558 -20.53 -9.98 1.27
C ASN A 558 -20.17 -10.99 2.36
#